data_AF-A0A519VTQ8-F1
#
_entry.id   AF-A0A519VTQ8-F1
#
_cell.length_a   1.000
_cell.length_b   1.000
_cell.length_c   1.000
_cell.angle_alpha   90.00
_cell.angle_beta   90.00
_cell.angle_gamma   90.00
#
_symmetry.space_group_name_H-M   'P 1'
#
loop_
_entity.id
_entity.type
_entity.pdbx_description
1 polymer ?
#
loop_
_entity_poly.entity_id
_entity_poly.type
_entity_poly.pdbx_seq_one_letter_code
_entity_poly.pdbx_strand_id
1 'polypeptide(L)'
;HTLIEEEPQVEEPQETGFEFEVKLAETNFVFETPAVQPAPEPEVELPVAGLDDDKNDESMEEQLKKSKERILRLKDLSMKLRTTNGLQELENEPAYKRKQMQLQQVQHSSESQVSRFTLSNDQDGGTEIRPNNSFLHDNVD
;
A
#
# COMPACT_ATOMS: atom_id res chain seq x y z
N HIS A 1 -60.71 25.05 -18.72
CA HIS A 1 -59.29 24.69 -18.85
C HIS A 1 -58.45 25.91 -18.54
N THR A 2 -57.85 25.95 -17.36
CA THR A 2 -56.80 26.90 -16.98
C THR A 2 -55.69 26.05 -16.36
N LEU A 3 -54.65 25.83 -17.15
CA LEU A 3 -53.48 25.04 -16.80
C LEU A 3 -52.59 25.91 -15.91
N ILE A 4 -52.33 25.45 -14.69
CA ILE A 4 -51.37 26.10 -13.79
C ILE A 4 -50.00 25.51 -14.13
N GLU A 5 -49.05 26.37 -14.50
CA GLU A 5 -47.66 26.00 -14.75
C GLU A 5 -46.98 25.80 -13.39
N GLU A 6 -46.53 24.58 -13.13
CA GLU A 6 -45.72 24.21 -11.96
C GLU A 6 -44.25 24.40 -12.34
N GLU A 7 -43.58 25.37 -11.72
CA GLU A 7 -42.14 25.59 -11.89
C GLU A 7 -41.34 24.45 -11.21
N PRO A 8 -40.25 23.94 -11.82
CA PRO A 8 -39.42 22.92 -11.18
C PRO A 8 -38.59 23.53 -10.04
N GLN A 9 -38.72 22.96 -8.84
CA GLN A 9 -37.87 23.27 -7.70
C GLN A 9 -36.42 22.85 -7.99
N VAL A 10 -35.48 23.79 -7.90
CA VAL A 10 -34.05 23.51 -7.94
C VAL A 10 -33.61 23.11 -6.54
N GLU A 11 -33.30 21.84 -6.33
CA GLU A 11 -32.65 21.35 -5.11
C GLU A 11 -31.19 21.85 -5.08
N GLU A 12 -30.84 22.67 -4.10
CA GLU A 12 -29.45 23.00 -3.80
C GLU A 12 -28.70 21.74 -3.30
N PRO A 13 -27.48 21.45 -3.78
CA PRO A 13 -26.65 20.45 -3.14
C PRO A 13 -26.21 20.99 -1.77
N GLN A 14 -26.64 20.32 -0.69
CA GLN A 14 -26.08 20.55 0.65
C GLN A 14 -24.60 20.15 0.65
N GLU A 15 -23.71 21.12 0.51
CA GLU A 15 -22.31 20.93 0.86
C GLU A 15 -22.21 20.81 2.38
N THR A 16 -22.15 19.58 2.90
CA THR A 16 -21.72 19.33 4.28
C THR A 16 -20.22 19.61 4.35
N GLY A 17 -19.86 20.88 4.50
CA GLY A 17 -18.51 21.32 4.80
C GLY A 17 -18.07 20.74 6.15
N PHE A 18 -17.22 19.72 6.11
CA PHE A 18 -16.57 19.20 7.31
C PHE A 18 -15.45 20.17 7.69
N GLU A 19 -15.75 21.13 8.57
CA GLU A 19 -14.78 22.11 9.05
C GLU A 19 -13.89 21.48 10.14
N PHE A 20 -12.65 21.16 9.77
CA PHE A 20 -11.66 20.62 10.72
C PHE A 20 -10.92 21.79 11.41
N GLU A 21 -11.35 22.12 12.62
CA GLU A 21 -10.71 23.13 13.47
C GLU A 21 -9.45 22.54 14.15
N VAL A 22 -8.26 22.94 13.67
CA VAL A 22 -6.98 22.55 14.30
C VAL A 22 -6.77 23.41 15.55
N LYS A 23 -7.06 22.87 16.73
CA LYS A 23 -6.71 23.50 18.01
C LYS A 23 -5.22 23.35 18.27
N LEU A 24 -4.46 24.42 17.99
CA LEU A 24 -3.04 24.52 18.35
C LEU A 24 -2.92 24.87 19.84
N ALA A 25 -2.91 23.84 20.70
CA ALA A 25 -2.51 24.05 22.10
C ALA A 25 -0.98 24.09 22.17
N GLU A 26 -0.41 25.22 22.59
CA GLU A 26 1.02 25.35 22.88
C GLU A 26 1.38 24.46 24.09
N THR A 27 2.03 23.33 23.85
CA THR A 27 2.54 22.47 24.92
C THR A 27 3.89 23.00 25.40
N ASN A 28 3.94 23.61 26.58
CA ASN A 28 5.20 23.90 27.27
C ASN A 28 5.78 22.60 27.84
N PHE A 29 6.52 21.87 27.01
CA PHE A 29 7.25 20.68 27.43
C PHE A 29 8.63 21.08 27.92
N VAL A 30 8.81 21.16 29.24
CA VAL A 30 10.10 21.38 29.89
C VAL A 30 10.72 20.02 30.18
N PHE A 31 11.82 19.71 29.50
CA PHE A 31 12.61 18.52 29.80
C PHE A 31 13.55 18.81 30.97
N GLU A 32 13.20 18.33 32.16
CA GLU A 32 14.05 18.40 33.34
C GLU A 32 15.03 17.22 33.30
N THR A 33 16.31 17.51 33.07
CA THR A 33 17.38 16.51 33.16
C THR A 33 17.55 16.11 34.63
N PRO A 34 17.44 14.83 35.01
CA PRO A 34 17.64 14.44 36.39
C PRO A 34 19.10 14.73 36.79
N ALA A 35 19.27 15.57 37.82
CA ALA A 35 20.57 15.85 38.40
C ALA A 35 21.13 14.56 39.05
N VAL A 36 22.16 13.98 38.43
CA VAL A 36 22.88 12.81 38.94
C VAL A 36 23.66 13.22 40.18
N GLN A 37 23.25 12.72 41.36
CA GLN A 37 24.09 12.72 42.55
C GLN A 37 25.27 11.75 42.34
N PRO A 38 26.52 12.08 42.74
CA PRO A 38 27.65 11.17 42.57
C PRO A 38 27.57 10.03 43.59
N ALA A 39 26.88 8.94 43.22
CA ALA A 39 26.93 7.65 43.89
C ALA A 39 28.00 6.76 43.22
N PRO A 40 28.68 5.87 43.96
CA PRO A 40 29.83 5.12 43.43
C PRO A 40 29.44 4.27 42.22
N GLU A 41 30.25 4.37 41.17
CA GLU A 41 30.07 3.70 39.88
C GLU A 41 29.92 2.18 40.04
N PRO A 42 28.83 1.57 39.56
CA PRO A 42 28.81 0.14 39.27
C PRO A 42 29.61 -0.11 37.99
N GLU A 43 30.52 -1.06 38.07
CA GLU A 43 31.34 -1.57 36.96
C GLU A 43 30.44 -1.95 35.77
N VAL A 44 30.57 -1.22 34.66
CA VAL A 44 29.78 -1.43 33.45
C VAL A 44 30.35 -2.64 32.73
N GLU A 45 29.68 -3.78 32.83
CA GLU A 45 29.87 -4.89 31.89
C GLU A 45 29.50 -4.39 30.48
N LEU A 46 30.50 -4.33 29.60
CA LEU A 46 30.33 -3.95 28.20
C LEU A 46 29.26 -4.85 27.55
N PRO A 47 28.21 -4.31 26.92
CA PRO A 47 27.38 -5.12 26.05
C PRO A 47 28.26 -5.62 24.90
N VAL A 48 28.39 -6.94 24.80
CA VAL A 48 29.07 -7.61 23.68
C VAL A 48 28.41 -7.12 22.39
N ALA A 49 29.16 -6.33 21.62
CA ALA A 49 28.78 -5.91 20.28
C ALA A 49 28.58 -7.16 19.42
N GLY A 50 27.32 -7.50 19.19
CA GLY A 50 26.92 -8.63 18.37
C GLY A 50 25.68 -8.25 17.58
N LEU A 51 25.84 -8.23 16.26
CA LEU A 51 24.86 -7.98 15.19
C LEU A 51 24.70 -6.51 14.78
N ASP A 52 25.71 -5.99 14.06
CA ASP A 52 25.54 -5.10 12.88
C ASP A 52 26.90 -4.85 12.18
N ASP A 53 27.75 -5.88 12.10
CA ASP A 53 29.04 -5.81 11.41
C ASP A 53 28.97 -6.37 9.97
N ASP A 54 27.77 -6.40 9.39
CA ASP A 54 27.55 -6.78 7.99
C ASP A 54 27.63 -5.53 7.11
N LYS A 55 28.87 -5.20 6.72
CA LYS A 55 29.26 -4.42 5.53
C LYS A 55 29.07 -2.90 5.60
N ASN A 56 30.00 -2.22 6.26
CA ASN A 56 30.35 -0.83 5.95
C ASN A 56 31.67 -0.77 5.17
N ASP A 57 31.73 -1.48 4.04
CA ASP A 57 32.82 -1.37 3.06
C ASP A 57 32.35 -0.62 1.80
N GLU A 58 31.24 0.15 1.91
CA GLU A 58 30.89 1.17 0.92
C GLU A 58 31.87 2.32 1.12
N SER A 59 32.59 2.72 0.05
CA SER A 59 33.48 3.88 0.11
C SER A 59 32.71 5.11 0.63
N MET A 60 33.33 5.98 1.43
CA MET A 60 32.73 7.23 1.91
C MET A 60 32.04 8.04 0.79
N GLU A 61 32.55 7.93 -0.44
CA GLU A 61 31.97 8.53 -1.63
C GLU A 61 30.64 7.89 -2.07
N GLU A 62 30.52 6.57 -1.97
CA GLU A 62 29.29 5.82 -2.26
C GLU A 62 28.19 6.16 -1.25
N GLN A 63 28.53 6.25 0.03
CA GLN A 63 27.60 6.69 1.07
C GLN A 63 27.10 8.12 0.82
N LEU A 64 27.99 9.02 0.42
CA LEU A 64 27.65 10.40 0.06
C LEU A 64 26.76 10.45 -1.20
N LYS A 65 27.03 9.62 -2.21
CA LYS A 65 26.18 9.50 -3.41
C LYS A 65 24.78 8.99 -3.06
N LYS A 66 24.67 7.94 -2.24
CA LYS A 66 23.42 7.34 -1.78
C LYS A 66 22.58 8.32 -0.96
N SER A 67 23.22 9.10 -0.08
CA SER A 67 22.53 10.14 0.69
C SER A 67 21.99 11.27 -0.20
N LYS A 68 22.77 11.73 -1.20
CA LYS A 68 22.31 12.70 -2.19
C LYS A 68 21.12 12.19 -2.99
N GLU A 69 21.17 10.95 -3.47
CA GLU A 69 20.06 10.32 -4.20
C GLU A 69 18.81 10.25 -3.31
N ARG A 70 18.96 9.83 -2.06
CA ARG A 70 17.86 9.78 -1.09
C ARG A 70 17.23 11.15 -0.88
N ILE A 71 18.04 12.19 -0.65
CA ILE A 71 17.56 13.56 -0.48
C ILE A 71 16.82 14.03 -1.73
N LEU A 72 17.38 13.80 -2.91
CA LEU A 72 16.77 14.19 -4.18
C LEU A 72 15.42 13.51 -4.36
N ARG A 73 15.34 12.19 -4.13
CA ARG A 73 14.10 11.41 -4.21
C ARG A 73 13.04 11.91 -3.22
N LEU A 74 13.42 12.22 -1.98
CA LEU A 74 12.52 12.75 -0.96
C LEU A 74 11.99 14.14 -1.35
N LYS A 75 12.86 15.00 -1.89
CA LYS A 75 12.47 16.32 -2.39
C LYS A 75 11.49 16.19 -3.55
N ASP A 76 11.79 15.30 -4.50
CA ASP A 76 10.94 15.05 -5.66
C ASP A 76 9.56 14.53 -5.24
N LEU A 77 9.52 13.60 -4.28
CA LEU A 77 8.28 13.11 -3.69
C LEU A 77 7.50 14.23 -3.00
N SER A 78 8.17 15.05 -2.19
CA SER A 78 7.55 16.17 -1.49
C SER A 78 6.98 17.21 -2.47
N MET A 79 7.69 17.50 -3.56
CA MET A 79 7.22 18.42 -4.60
C MET A 79 6.03 17.87 -5.37
N LYS A 80 6.04 16.58 -5.73
CA LYS A 80 4.91 15.91 -6.39
C LYS A 80 3.65 15.90 -5.53
N LEU A 81 3.79 15.69 -4.21
CA LEU A 81 2.66 15.71 -3.27
C LEU A 81 2.15 17.12 -2.95
N ARG A 82 3.01 18.14 -2.99
CA ARG A 82 2.64 19.53 -2.68
C ARG A 82 1.99 20.26 -3.87
N THR A 83 2.28 19.84 -5.09
CA THR A 83 1.75 20.49 -6.29
C THR A 83 0.39 19.89 -6.66
N THR A 84 -0.55 20.75 -7.03
CA THR A 84 -1.90 20.33 -7.44
C THR A 84 -1.86 19.41 -8.66
N ASN A 85 -1.00 19.72 -9.64
CA ASN A 85 -0.81 18.87 -10.82
C ASN A 85 -0.23 17.48 -10.47
N GLY A 86 0.78 17.42 -9.58
CA GLY A 86 1.38 16.15 -9.18
C GLY A 86 0.41 15.27 -8.39
N LEU A 87 -0.43 15.88 -7.55
CA LEU A 87 -1.49 15.19 -6.83
C LEU A 87 -2.57 14.65 -7.77
N GLN A 88 -2.96 15.45 -8.76
CA GLN A 88 -3.97 15.06 -9.74
C GLN A 88 -3.52 13.89 -10.63
N GLU A 89 -2.23 13.81 -10.99
CA GLU A 89 -1.64 12.63 -11.66
C GLU A 89 -1.62 11.37 -10.76
N LEU A 90 -1.48 11.55 -9.44
CA LEU A 90 -1.49 10.45 -8.48
C LEU A 90 -2.89 9.84 -8.33
N GLU A 91 -3.93 10.66 -8.42
CA GLU A 91 -5.34 10.30 -8.23
C GLU A 91 -5.99 9.77 -9.51
N ASN A 92 -5.76 10.43 -10.66
CA ASN A 92 -6.45 10.10 -11.91
C ASN A 92 -5.97 8.80 -12.55
N GLU A 93 -4.71 8.40 -12.32
CA GLU A 93 -4.12 7.22 -12.93
C GLU A 93 -3.67 6.18 -11.89
N PRO A 94 -3.93 4.88 -12.13
CA PRO A 94 -3.47 3.84 -11.25
C PRO A 94 -1.93 3.75 -11.27
N ALA A 95 -1.36 3.31 -10.15
CA ALA A 95 0.09 3.29 -9.94
C ALA A 95 0.88 2.51 -11.00
N TYR A 96 0.29 1.45 -11.57
CA TYR A 96 0.96 0.65 -12.62
C TYR A 96 1.11 1.43 -13.92
N LYS A 97 0.11 2.24 -14.32
CA LYS A 97 0.19 3.09 -15.52
C LYS A 97 1.18 4.22 -15.32
N ARG A 98 1.09 4.92 -14.18
CA ARG A 98 2.00 6.01 -13.82
C ARG A 98 3.47 5.56 -13.77
N LYS A 99 3.73 4.31 -13.38
CA LYS A 99 5.08 3.71 -13.35
C LYS A 99 5.48 2.97 -14.64
N GLN A 100 4.65 2.99 -15.67
CA GLN A 100 4.88 2.26 -16.93
C GLN A 100 5.16 0.77 -16.69
N MET A 101 4.50 0.19 -15.67
CA MET A 101 4.63 -1.21 -15.30
C MET A 101 3.59 -2.03 -16.05
N GLN A 102 4.04 -2.99 -16.84
CA GLN A 102 3.17 -3.95 -17.52
C GLN A 102 2.76 -5.04 -16.52
N LEU A 103 1.47 -5.11 -16.18
CA LEU A 103 0.97 -6.27 -15.44
C LEU A 103 0.90 -7.47 -16.36
N GLN A 104 1.29 -8.63 -15.83
CA GLN A 104 0.98 -9.90 -16.46
C GLN A 104 -0.54 -10.11 -16.36
N GLN A 105 -1.19 -10.45 -17.47
CA GLN A 105 -2.59 -10.85 -17.45
C GLN A 105 -2.67 -12.25 -16.84
N VAL A 106 -2.84 -12.27 -15.53
CA VAL A 106 -3.22 -13.46 -14.77
C VAL A 106 -4.71 -13.68 -14.92
N GLN A 107 -5.11 -14.95 -14.98
CA GLN A 107 -6.53 -15.29 -15.03
C GLN A 107 -7.25 -14.69 -13.84
N HIS A 108 -8.43 -14.12 -14.10
CA HIS A 108 -9.24 -13.53 -13.06
C HIS A 108 -9.58 -14.60 -12.01
N SER A 109 -9.70 -14.23 -10.74
CA SER A 109 -10.01 -15.18 -9.66
C SER A 109 -11.38 -15.85 -9.81
N SER A 110 -12.27 -15.30 -10.63
CA SER A 110 -13.54 -15.92 -11.01
C SER A 110 -13.42 -16.99 -12.09
N GLU A 111 -12.29 -17.04 -12.80
CA GLU A 111 -12.04 -18.13 -13.74
C GLU A 111 -11.58 -19.36 -12.97
N SER A 112 -12.41 -20.41 -13.06
CA SER A 112 -12.17 -21.68 -12.39
C SER A 112 -11.18 -22.52 -13.19
N GLN A 113 -9.94 -22.63 -12.71
CA GLN A 113 -8.92 -23.55 -13.24
C GLN A 113 -9.18 -24.99 -12.71
N VAL A 114 -10.41 -25.49 -12.80
CA VAL A 114 -10.73 -26.84 -12.35
C VAL A 114 -10.90 -27.76 -13.55
N SER A 115 -10.08 -28.81 -13.61
CA SER A 115 -10.21 -29.85 -14.62
C SER A 115 -11.51 -30.61 -14.41
N ARG A 116 -12.45 -30.49 -15.34
CA ARG A 116 -13.71 -31.25 -15.36
C ARG A 116 -13.53 -32.70 -15.84
N PHE A 117 -12.30 -33.11 -16.13
CA PHE A 117 -12.01 -34.44 -16.65
C PHE A 117 -11.68 -35.45 -15.55
N THR A 118 -12.08 -36.70 -15.74
CA THR A 118 -11.70 -37.85 -14.91
C THR A 118 -10.89 -38.86 -15.72
N LEU A 119 -9.95 -39.53 -15.07
CA LEU A 119 -9.20 -40.62 -15.66
C LEU A 119 -9.88 -41.94 -15.26
N SER A 120 -10.36 -42.70 -16.24
CA SER A 120 -10.99 -44.01 -16.01
C SER A 120 -10.33 -45.08 -16.87
N ASN A 121 -10.26 -46.31 -16.36
CA ASN A 121 -9.82 -47.45 -17.14
C ASN A 121 -11.01 -48.05 -17.89
N ASP A 122 -10.82 -48.25 -19.19
CA ASP A 122 -11.77 -48.95 -20.03
C ASP A 122 -11.69 -50.47 -19.83
N GLN A 123 -12.72 -51.18 -20.29
CA GLN A 123 -12.87 -52.63 -20.16
C GLN A 123 -11.76 -53.40 -20.91
N ASP A 124 -11.15 -52.78 -21.92
CA ASP A 124 -10.01 -53.32 -22.67
C ASP A 124 -8.64 -52.92 -22.06
N GLY A 125 -8.62 -52.36 -20.85
CA GLY A 125 -7.38 -51.99 -20.13
C GLY A 125 -6.73 -50.68 -20.61
N GLY A 126 -7.37 -49.94 -21.51
CA GLY A 126 -6.93 -48.62 -21.95
C GLY A 126 -7.27 -47.52 -20.95
N THR A 127 -6.40 -46.53 -20.78
CA THR A 127 -6.69 -45.33 -19.99
C THR A 127 -7.45 -44.31 -20.84
N GLU A 128 -8.66 -43.93 -20.41
CA GLU A 128 -9.52 -42.96 -21.08
C GLU A 128 -9.71 -41.71 -20.21
N ILE A 129 -9.76 -40.54 -20.86
CA ILE A 129 -10.11 -39.26 -20.22
C ILE A 129 -11.59 -38.95 -20.49
N ARG A 130 -12.42 -38.87 -19.45
CA ARG A 130 -13.86 -38.58 -19.55
C ARG A 130 -14.18 -37.14 -19.13
N PRO A 131 -15.01 -36.37 -19.86
CA PRO A 131 -15.27 -34.94 -19.61
C PRO A 131 -16.25 -34.62 -18.46
N ASN A 132 -16.85 -35.63 -17.82
CA ASN A 132 -17.90 -35.45 -16.81
C ASN A 132 -17.42 -35.89 -15.42
N ASN A 133 -16.63 -35.06 -14.74
CA ASN A 133 -16.24 -35.32 -13.36
C ASN A 133 -17.42 -35.15 -12.39
N SER A 134 -17.92 -36.26 -11.85
CA SER A 134 -19.03 -36.28 -10.89
C SER A 134 -18.69 -35.73 -9.49
N PHE A 135 -17.42 -35.50 -9.17
CA PHE A 135 -16.98 -34.93 -7.89
C PHE A 135 -16.92 -33.41 -7.91
N LEU A 136 -17.19 -32.77 -9.06
CA LEU A 136 -17.19 -31.32 -9.18
C LEU A 136 -18.63 -30.79 -9.18
N HIS A 137 -19.04 -30.14 -8.10
CA HIS A 137 -20.36 -29.53 -7.97
C HIS A 137 -20.29 -28.08 -8.49
N ASP A 138 -20.86 -27.85 -9.68
CA ASP A 138 -20.71 -26.60 -10.43
C ASP A 138 -21.35 -25.39 -9.74
N ASN A 139 -22.46 -25.59 -9.03
CA ASN A 139 -23.23 -24.53 -8.36
C ASN A 139 -23.81 -25.07 -7.04
N VAL A 140 -23.03 -25.06 -5.97
CA VAL A 140 -23.57 -25.24 -4.62
C VAL A 140 -24.10 -23.87 -4.14
N ASP A 141 -25.42 -23.74 -4.04
CA ASP A 141 -26.14 -22.57 -3.48
C ASP A 141 -25.89 -22.38 -1.98
#